data_AF-I3C2R4-F1
#
_entry.id   AF-I3C2R4-F1
#
_cell.length_a   1.000
_cell.length_b   1.000
_cell.length_c   1.000
_cell.angle_alpha   90.00
_cell.angle_beta   90.00
_cell.angle_gamma   90.00
#
_symmetry.space_group_name_H-M   'P 1'
#
loop_
_entity.id
_entity.type
_entity.pdbx_description
1 polymer ?
#
loop_
_entity_poly.entity_id
_entity_poly.type
_entity_poly.pdbx_seq_one_letter_code
_entity_poly.pdbx_strand_id
1 'polypeptide(L)'
;MAKAKVKIKATYIKFRCTRFEKRLLQVKAKRANLSLSSYCRMTALDDKIIERFTEEQIEVYKTLIQYHHHFKRIGNMFKKRNPKLTDEVYQLAEEIKNHLQNFKK
;
A
#
# COMPACT_ATOMS: atom_id res chain seq x y z
N MET A 1 14.71 -11.59 27.83
CA MET A 1 14.60 -10.23 27.25
C MET A 1 13.33 -9.58 27.78
N ALA A 2 13.45 -8.55 28.62
CA ALA A 2 12.30 -7.89 29.26
C ALA A 2 11.54 -7.02 28.24
N LYS A 3 10.24 -7.29 28.03
CA LYS A 3 9.37 -6.44 27.22
C LYS A 3 9.22 -5.08 27.93
N ALA A 4 9.57 -3.99 27.25
CA ALA A 4 9.39 -2.64 27.77
C ALA A 4 7.92 -2.42 28.20
N LYS A 5 7.71 -1.94 29.43
CA LYS A 5 6.38 -1.60 29.96
C LYS A 5 5.74 -0.53 29.06
N VAL A 6 4.65 -0.88 28.38
CA VAL A 6 3.84 0.07 27.62
C VAL A 6 3.28 1.10 28.60
N LYS A 7 3.69 2.37 28.46
CA LYS A 7 3.18 3.48 29.28
C LYS A 7 1.72 3.71 28.91
N ILE A 8 0.80 3.33 29.79
CA ILE A 8 -0.65 3.50 29.57
C ILE A 8 -0.98 5.00 29.61
N LYS A 9 -1.66 5.49 28.57
CA LYS A 9 -2.11 6.88 28.48
C LYS A 9 -3.30 7.05 29.45
N ALA A 10 -3.15 7.91 30.46
CA ALA A 10 -4.11 8.06 31.56
C ALA A 10 -5.01 9.30 31.46
N THR A 11 -4.63 10.31 30.68
CA THR A 11 -5.36 11.58 30.55
C THR A 11 -6.25 11.60 29.30
N TYR A 12 -7.39 12.30 29.38
CA TYR A 12 -8.33 12.46 28.27
C TYR A 12 -8.37 13.90 27.77
N ILE A 13 -8.61 14.06 26.46
CA ILE A 13 -8.89 15.34 25.81
C ILE A 13 -10.28 15.23 25.19
N LYS A 14 -11.14 16.23 25.41
CA LYS A 14 -12.50 16.30 24.86
C LYS A 14 -12.67 17.65 24.17
N PHE A 15 -13.21 17.66 22.97
CA PHE A 15 -13.54 18.88 22.23
C PHE A 15 -14.95 18.77 21.64
N ARG A 16 -15.63 19.92 21.51
CA ARG A 16 -16.94 19.98 20.87
C ARG A 16 -16.78 19.89 19.36
N CYS A 17 -17.68 19.19 18.71
CA CYS A 17 -17.77 19.10 17.25
C CYS A 17 -19.22 18.83 16.87
N THR A 18 -19.58 19.23 15.66
CA THR A 18 -20.85 18.89 15.03
C THR A 18 -20.89 17.39 14.70
N ARG A 19 -22.11 16.88 14.47
CA ARG A 19 -22.31 15.48 14.05
C ARG A 19 -21.56 15.15 12.74
N PHE A 20 -21.50 16.12 11.83
CA PHE A 20 -20.81 15.97 10.55
C PHE A 20 -19.29 15.90 10.73
N GLU A 21 -18.69 16.82 11.49
CA GLU A 21 -17.25 16.82 11.79
C GLU A 21 -16.81 15.52 12.45
N LYS A 22 -17.59 15.02 13.42
CA LYS A 22 -17.31 13.73 14.07
C LYS A 22 -17.26 12.59 13.04
N ARG A 23 -18.18 12.58 12.07
CA ARG A 23 -18.21 11.56 11.02
C ARG A 23 -17.03 11.70 10.06
N LEU A 24 -16.69 12.93 9.69
CA LEU A 24 -15.55 13.22 8.82
C LEU A 24 -14.22 12.75 9.44
N LEU A 25 -14.00 13.03 10.73
CA LEU A 25 -12.82 12.56 11.47
C LEU A 25 -12.75 11.03 11.51
N GLN A 26 -13.88 10.33 11.64
CA GLN A 26 -13.91 8.87 11.56
C GLN A 26 -13.50 8.34 10.19
N VAL A 27 -13.98 8.97 9.10
CA VAL A 27 -13.61 8.58 7.73
C VAL A 27 -12.11 8.80 7.51
N LYS A 28 -11.58 9.96 7.89
CA LYS A 28 -10.14 10.28 7.76
C LYS A 28 -9.27 9.33 8.60
N ALA A 29 -9.66 9.04 9.84
CA ALA A 29 -8.96 8.08 10.70
C ALA A 29 -8.93 6.67 10.09
N LYS A 30 -10.04 6.21 9.49
CA LYS A 30 -10.12 4.92 8.79
C LYS A 30 -9.19 4.85 7.58
N ARG A 31 -9.10 5.91 6.77
CA ARG A 31 -8.18 5.98 5.61
C ARG A 31 -6.71 5.86 6.03
N ALA A 32 -6.37 6.42 7.19
CA ALA A 32 -5.05 6.28 7.79
C ALA A 32 -4.85 4.97 8.59
N ASN A 33 -5.86 4.09 8.68
CA ASN A 33 -5.86 2.90 9.53
C ASN A 33 -5.52 3.18 11.01
N LEU A 34 -6.00 4.32 11.52
CA LEU A 34 -5.79 4.78 12.89
C LEU A 34 -7.10 4.77 13.66
N SER A 35 -7.02 4.61 14.98
CA SER A 35 -8.16 4.93 15.84
C SER A 35 -8.42 6.43 15.81
N LEU A 36 -9.68 6.84 16.05
CA LEU A 36 -10.05 8.26 16.06
C LEU A 36 -9.18 9.08 17.01
N SER A 37 -8.89 8.56 18.20
CA SER A 37 -8.04 9.22 19.19
C SER A 37 -6.56 9.23 18.82
N SER A 38 -6.08 8.29 18.00
CA SER A 38 -4.72 8.34 17.46
C SER A 38 -4.63 9.36 16.34
N TYR A 39 -5.59 9.32 15.41
CA TYR A 39 -5.69 10.27 14.31
C TYR A 39 -5.73 11.72 14.81
N CYS A 40 -6.64 12.06 15.73
CA CYS A 40 -6.74 13.42 16.26
C CYS A 40 -5.48 13.90 17.00
N ARG A 41 -4.79 12.99 17.70
CA ARG A 41 -3.53 13.34 18.39
C ARG A 41 -2.40 13.56 17.40
N MET A 42 -2.25 12.69 16.41
CA MET A 42 -1.23 12.83 15.37
C MET A 42 -1.46 14.09 14.54
N THR A 43 -2.70 14.37 14.13
CA THR A 43 -3.02 15.61 13.40
C THR A 43 -2.74 16.87 14.22
N ALA A 44 -3.00 16.84 15.54
CA ALA A 44 -2.80 18.01 16.39
C ALA A 44 -1.33 18.25 16.77
N LEU A 45 -0.49 17.24 16.60
CA LEU A 45 0.96 17.28 16.89
C LEU A 45 1.80 17.41 15.61
N ASP A 46 1.16 17.65 14.45
CA ASP A 46 1.81 17.67 13.12
C ASP A 46 2.65 16.41 12.81
N ASP A 47 2.27 15.27 13.38
CA ASP A 47 2.88 13.98 13.04
C ASP A 47 2.49 13.61 11.60
N LYS A 48 3.43 13.05 10.84
CA LYS A 48 3.16 12.55 9.48
C LYS A 48 2.10 11.45 9.50
N ILE A 49 0.94 11.73 8.93
CA ILE A 49 -0.11 10.74 8.70
C ILE A 49 0.06 10.20 7.28
N ILE A 50 0.54 8.96 7.18
CA ILE A 50 0.67 8.27 5.91
C ILE A 50 -0.67 7.59 5.62
N GLU A 51 -1.34 8.01 4.55
CA GLU A 51 -2.54 7.32 4.07
C GLU A 51 -2.15 5.92 3.60
N ARG A 52 -2.95 4.92 3.97
CA ARG A 52 -2.67 3.54 3.55
C ARG A 52 -2.96 3.43 2.06
N PHE A 53 -2.12 2.69 1.34
CA PHE A 53 -2.43 2.31 -0.03
C PHE A 53 -3.80 1.61 -0.09
N THR A 54 -4.60 1.98 -1.08
CA THR A 54 -5.86 1.27 -1.38
C THR A 54 -5.55 -0.16 -1.81
N GLU A 55 -6.55 -1.05 -1.72
CA GLU A 55 -6.39 -2.44 -2.17
C GLU A 55 -5.96 -2.51 -3.65
N GLU A 56 -6.55 -1.67 -4.49
CA GLU A 56 -6.17 -1.48 -5.90
C GLU A 56 -4.69 -1.07 -6.05
N GLN A 57 -4.22 -0.10 -5.25
CA GLN A 57 -2.83 0.34 -5.29
C GLN A 57 -1.88 -0.80 -4.87
N ILE A 58 -2.25 -1.58 -3.85
CA ILE A 58 -1.47 -2.74 -3.40
C ILE A 58 -1.36 -3.79 -4.51
N GLU A 59 -2.45 -4.06 -5.24
CA GLU A 59 -2.45 -4.98 -6.37
C GLU A 59 -1.52 -4.51 -7.49
N VAL A 60 -1.63 -3.24 -7.88
CA VAL A 60 -0.72 -2.64 -8.88
C VAL A 60 0.74 -2.79 -8.46
N TYR A 61 1.06 -2.51 -7.20
CA TYR A 61 2.43 -2.68 -6.68
C TYR A 61 2.94 -4.13 -6.77
N LYS A 62 2.08 -5.11 -6.46
CA LYS A 62 2.44 -6.53 -6.58
C LYS A 62 2.75 -6.90 -8.03
N THR A 63 1.92 -6.45 -8.97
CA THR A 63 2.14 -6.67 -10.41
C THR A 63 3.45 -6.04 -10.89
N LEU A 64 3.77 -4.82 -10.44
CA LEU A 64 5.04 -4.16 -10.76
C LEU A 64 6.26 -4.96 -10.27
N ILE A 65 6.21 -5.51 -9.06
CA ILE A 65 7.28 -6.37 -8.52
C ILE A 65 7.44 -7.63 -9.37
N GLN A 66 6.33 -8.25 -9.79
CA GLN A 66 6.35 -9.41 -10.67
C GLN A 66 7.04 -9.09 -12.00
N TYR A 67 6.64 -8.00 -12.67
CA TYR A 67 7.27 -7.58 -13.93
C TYR A 67 8.75 -7.27 -13.76
N HIS A 68 9.16 -6.62 -12.67
CA HIS A 68 10.57 -6.41 -12.38
C HIS A 68 11.36 -7.73 -12.36
N HIS A 69 10.82 -8.78 -11.74
CA HIS A 69 11.45 -10.10 -11.73
C HIS A 69 11.50 -10.74 -13.12
N HIS A 70 10.43 -10.66 -13.91
CA HIS A 70 10.44 -11.16 -15.29
C HIS A 70 11.49 -10.45 -16.15
N PHE A 71 11.56 -9.12 -16.10
CA PHE A 71 12.59 -8.35 -16.83
C PHE A 71 14.01 -8.71 -16.38
N LYS A 72 14.23 -8.91 -15.08
CA LYS A 72 15.52 -9.37 -14.56
C LYS A 72 15.89 -10.77 -15.08
N ARG A 73 14.94 -11.70 -15.14
CA ARG A 73 15.14 -13.04 -15.74
C ARG A 73 15.49 -12.95 -17.21
N ILE A 74 14.74 -12.16 -17.98
CA ILE A 74 14.98 -11.91 -19.41
C ILE A 74 16.40 -11.35 -19.62
N GLY A 75 16.80 -10.31 -18.88
CA GLY A 75 18.15 -9.76 -18.96
C GLY A 75 19.26 -10.77 -18.65
N ASN A 76 19.05 -11.62 -17.64
CA ASN A 76 19.98 -12.70 -17.31
C ASN A 76 20.06 -13.77 -18.41
N MET A 77 18.95 -14.10 -19.04
CA MET A 77 18.90 -15.06 -20.16
C MET A 77 19.57 -14.50 -21.41
N PHE A 78 19.39 -13.21 -21.69
CA PHE A 78 20.08 -12.51 -22.77
C PHE A 78 21.60 -12.55 -22.58
N LYS A 79 22.09 -12.23 -21.37
CA LYS A 79 23.53 -12.30 -21.04
C LYS A 79 24.13 -13.69 -21.26
N LYS A 80 23.36 -14.76 -21.03
CA LYS A 80 23.81 -16.15 -21.16
C LYS A 80 23.51 -16.77 -22.54
N ARG A 81 22.98 -16.00 -23.50
CA ARG A 81 22.53 -16.50 -24.82
C ARG A 81 21.60 -17.72 -24.71
N ASN A 82 20.70 -17.70 -23.74
CA ASN A 82 19.80 -18.82 -23.50
C ASN A 82 18.73 -18.90 -24.61
N PRO A 83 18.56 -20.04 -25.29
CA PRO A 83 17.56 -20.19 -26.35
C PRO A 83 16.11 -20.01 -25.85
N LYS A 84 15.85 -20.18 -24.54
CA LYS A 84 14.52 -19.96 -23.93
C LYS A 84 14.13 -18.49 -23.73
N LEU A 85 15.00 -17.56 -24.13
CA LEU A 85 14.75 -16.13 -23.99
C LEU A 85 13.49 -15.70 -24.74
N THR A 86 13.34 -16.16 -25.98
CA THR A 86 12.25 -15.79 -26.87
C THR A 86 10.90 -16.17 -26.28
N ASP A 87 10.78 -17.38 -25.74
CA ASP A 87 9.53 -17.89 -25.13
C ASP A 87 9.12 -17.06 -23.91
N GLU A 88 10.07 -16.71 -23.03
CA GLU A 88 9.78 -15.92 -21.83
C GLU A 88 9.38 -14.47 -22.17
N VAL A 89 9.93 -13.90 -23.25
CA VAL A 89 9.53 -12.58 -23.74
C VAL A 89 8.08 -12.62 -24.25
N TYR A 90 7.71 -13.64 -25.03
CA TYR A 90 6.33 -13.80 -25.49
C TYR A 90 5.35 -14.04 -24.34
N GLN A 91 5.72 -14.84 -23.34
CA GLN A 91 4.90 -15.05 -22.15
C GLN A 91 4.66 -13.74 -21.39
N LEU A 92 5.71 -12.94 -21.15
CA LEU A 92 5.57 -11.64 -20.48
C LEU A 92 4.67 -10.68 -21.27
N ALA A 93 4.79 -10.66 -22.60
CA ALA A 93 3.94 -9.82 -23.45
C ALA A 93 2.45 -10.22 -23.33
N GLU A 94 2.15 -11.52 -23.29
CA GLU A 94 0.77 -11.99 -23.17
C GLU A 94 0.20 -11.77 -21.76
N GLU A 95 1.02 -11.92 -20.71
CA GLU A 95 0.64 -11.55 -19.34
C GLU A 95 0.27 -10.06 -19.24
N ILE A 96 1.08 -9.17 -19.81
CA ILE A 96 0.80 -7.72 -19.84
C ILE A 96 -0.52 -7.44 -20.57
N LYS A 97 -0.74 -8.06 -21.73
CA LYS A 97 -1.96 -7.90 -22.52
C LYS A 97 -3.20 -8.37 -21.76
N ASN A 98 -3.13 -9.52 -21.07
CA ASN A 98 -4.21 -10.03 -20.24
C ASN A 98 -4.54 -9.09 -19.08
N HIS A 99 -3.51 -8.57 -18.40
CA HIS A 99 -3.70 -7.56 -17.35
C HIS A 99 -4.38 -6.30 -17.89
N LEU A 100 -3.94 -5.78 -19.05
CA LEU A 100 -4.55 -4.60 -19.68
C LEU A 100 -6.02 -4.82 -20.12
N GLN A 101 -6.39 -6.05 -20.51
CA GLN A 101 -7.79 -6.37 -20.82
C GLN A 101 -8.66 -6.43 -19.57
N ASN A 102 -8.12 -6.87 -18.45
CA ASN A 102 -8.86 -6.89 -17.17
C ASN A 102 -9.22 -5.47 -16.70
N PHE A 103 -8.43 -4.45 -17.05
CA PHE A 103 -8.76 -3.04 -16.76
C PHE A 103 -9.83 -2.42 -17.68
N LYS A 104 -10.25 -3.11 -18.76
CA LYS A 104 -11.28 -2.61 -19.69
C LYS A 104 -12.71 -3.10 -19.35
N LYS A 105 -12.86 -3.96 -18.34
CA LYS A 105 -14.15 -4.38 -17.79
C LYS A 105 -14.53 -3.53 -16.59
#